data_AF-A0A7W6B6L5-F1
#
_entry.id   AF-A0A7W6B6L5-F1
#
_cell.length_a   1.000
_cell.length_b   1.000
_cell.length_c   1.000
_cell.angle_alpha   90.00
_cell.angle_beta   90.00
_cell.angle_gamma   90.00
#
_symmetry.space_group_name_H-M   'P 1'
#
loop_
_entity.id
_entity.type
_entity.pdbx_description
1 polymer ?
#
loop_
_entity_poly.entity_id
_entity_poly.type
_entity_poly.pdbx_seq_one_letter_code
_entity_poly.pdbx_strand_id
1 'polypeptide(L)'
;MTIIWVGDYPRLPENVVFAALQAGAAVESAPIAMSFDLIMRFPHARALVLCGEGGRKPLTRLRVQLGVSMHNAGFPHNISGDFKPHMTLLYDRKAVPTATLNTPVSWTASEFLLVHSLLGNTDITSSIAGRCSAEATMSCLPRLALG
;
A
#
# COMPACT_ATOMS: atom_id res chain seq x y z
N MET A 1 -0.81 5.11 -0.19
CA MET A 1 0.45 4.53 0.34
C MET A 1 0.47 3.05 0.07
N THR A 2 1.62 2.48 -0.29
CA THR A 2 1.76 1.04 -0.50
C THR A 2 2.07 0.33 0.81
N ILE A 3 1.30 -0.71 1.14
CA ILE A 3 1.52 -1.53 2.34
C ILE A 3 2.42 -2.72 2.00
N ILE A 4 2.07 -3.43 0.93
CA ILE A 4 2.81 -4.56 0.39
C ILE A 4 2.72 -4.53 -1.14
N TRP A 5 3.77 -4.93 -1.82
CA TRP A 5 3.81 -5.05 -3.27
C TRP A 5 3.54 -6.52 -3.65
N VAL A 6 2.71 -6.74 -4.67
CA VAL A 6 2.34 -8.10 -5.12
C VAL A 6 3.33 -8.63 -6.16
N GLY A 7 3.78 -7.77 -7.07
CA GLY A 7 4.66 -8.15 -8.18
C GLY A 7 4.41 -7.29 -9.41
N ASP A 8 5.36 -7.29 -10.34
CA ASP A 8 5.21 -6.73 -11.68
C ASP A 8 4.95 -7.86 -12.67
N TYR A 9 3.97 -7.67 -13.54
CA TYR A 9 3.55 -8.65 -14.52
C TYR A 9 3.42 -7.99 -15.90
N PRO A 10 4.07 -8.51 -16.97
CA PRO A 10 3.87 -8.02 -18.33
C PRO A 10 2.40 -8.10 -18.77
N ARG A 11 1.69 -9.12 -18.26
CA ARG A 11 0.24 -9.26 -18.29
C ARG A 11 -0.18 -9.88 -16.97
N LEU A 12 -1.04 -9.20 -16.22
CA LEU A 12 -1.48 -9.66 -14.90
C LEU A 12 -2.34 -10.94 -15.02
N PRO A 13 -1.91 -12.08 -14.47
CA PRO A 13 -2.72 -13.30 -14.48
C PRO A 13 -3.89 -13.24 -13.50
N GLU A 14 -5.04 -13.80 -13.85
CA GLU A 14 -6.23 -13.82 -12.97
C GLU A 14 -5.98 -14.59 -11.66
N ASN A 15 -5.22 -15.69 -11.72
CA ASN A 15 -4.89 -16.47 -10.53
C ASN A 15 -4.03 -15.69 -9.53
N VAL A 16 -3.21 -14.74 -10.00
CA VAL A 16 -2.45 -13.83 -9.13
C VAL A 16 -3.40 -12.86 -8.42
N VAL A 17 -4.37 -12.29 -9.15
CA VAL A 17 -5.37 -11.40 -8.54
C VAL A 17 -6.17 -12.16 -7.49
N PHE A 18 -6.65 -13.36 -7.83
CA PHE A 18 -7.39 -14.22 -6.92
C PHE A 18 -6.59 -14.54 -5.65
N ALA A 19 -5.34 -14.98 -5.80
CA ALA A 19 -4.48 -15.30 -4.65
C ALA A 19 -4.22 -14.07 -3.76
N ALA A 20 -4.01 -12.89 -4.35
CA ALA A 20 -3.82 -11.64 -3.60
C ALA A 20 -5.09 -11.20 -2.86
N LEU A 21 -6.27 -11.39 -3.45
CA LEU A 21 -7.56 -11.15 -2.78
C LEU A 21 -7.76 -12.11 -1.60
N GLN A 22 -7.48 -13.41 -1.78
CA GLN A 22 -7.56 -14.39 -0.70
C GLN A 22 -6.60 -14.05 0.45
N ALA A 23 -5.38 -13.61 0.13
CA ALA A 23 -4.42 -13.17 1.13
C ALA A 23 -4.89 -11.91 1.89
N GLY A 24 -5.51 -10.96 1.19
CA GLY A 24 -6.13 -9.78 1.81
C GLY A 24 -7.30 -10.13 2.73
N ALA A 25 -8.19 -11.02 2.29
CA ALA A 25 -9.35 -11.49 3.06
C ALA A 25 -8.97 -12.20 4.36
N ALA A 26 -7.78 -12.82 4.42
CA ALA A 26 -7.28 -13.54 5.58
C ALA A 26 -6.73 -12.60 6.68
N VAL A 27 -6.74 -11.28 6.48
CA VAL A 27 -6.15 -10.32 7.40
C VAL A 27 -7.22 -9.44 8.04
N GLU A 28 -7.12 -9.29 9.36
CA GLU A 28 -7.98 -8.42 10.15
C GLU A 28 -7.18 -7.25 10.73
N SER A 29 -7.75 -6.05 10.65
CA SER A 29 -7.17 -4.85 11.24
C SER A 29 -8.29 -3.92 11.72
N ALA A 30 -8.09 -3.23 12.85
CA ALA A 30 -8.97 -2.14 13.25
C ALA A 30 -8.65 -0.88 12.41
N PRO A 31 -9.57 0.10 12.31
CA PRO A 31 -9.26 1.37 11.64
C PRO A 31 -7.99 2.00 12.19
N ILE A 32 -7.12 2.46 11.27
CA ILE A 32 -5.78 2.95 11.61
C ILE A 32 -5.75 4.47 11.50
N ALA A 33 -5.62 5.14 12.64
CA ALA A 33 -5.30 6.57 12.67
C ALA A 33 -3.85 6.80 12.20
N MET A 34 -3.69 7.57 11.13
CA MET A 34 -2.40 7.89 10.53
C MET A 34 -2.16 9.40 10.54
N SER A 35 -0.89 9.78 10.66
CA SER A 35 -0.47 11.18 10.65
C SER A 35 0.91 11.28 10.02
N PHE A 36 1.03 12.19 9.06
CA PHE A 36 2.27 12.49 8.36
C PHE A 36 2.64 13.96 8.56
N ASP A 37 3.80 14.19 9.15
CA ASP A 37 4.28 15.49 9.61
C ASP A 37 5.65 15.86 9.04
N LEU A 38 6.25 14.99 8.23
CA LEU A 38 7.56 15.20 7.62
C LEU A 38 7.48 15.15 6.10
N ILE A 39 8.10 16.11 5.44
CA ILE A 39 8.41 16.04 4.02
C ILE A 39 9.91 15.82 3.86
N MET A 40 10.31 14.83 3.07
CA MET A 40 11.72 14.54 2.82
C MET A 40 11.94 13.91 1.46
N ARG A 41 13.21 13.84 1.04
CA ARG A 41 13.62 13.15 -0.18
C ARG A 41 14.03 11.72 0.13
N PHE A 42 13.57 10.77 -0.67
CA PHE A 42 14.11 9.41 -0.77
C PHE A 42 15.09 9.35 -1.95
N PRO A 43 16.42 9.36 -1.72
CA PRO A 43 17.40 9.55 -2.79
C PRO A 43 17.39 8.41 -3.82
N HIS A 44 17.29 7.16 -3.36
CA HIS A 44 17.27 5.98 -4.24
C HIS A 44 16.04 5.95 -5.15
N ALA A 45 14.89 6.38 -4.63
CA ALA A 45 13.63 6.44 -5.38
C ALA A 45 13.48 7.72 -6.22
N ARG A 46 14.39 8.70 -6.07
CA ARG A 46 14.27 10.05 -6.66
C ARG A 46 12.88 10.64 -6.41
N ALA A 47 12.41 10.50 -5.18
CA ALA A 47 11.05 10.84 -4.79
C ALA A 47 11.05 11.84 -3.64
N LEU A 48 10.19 12.86 -3.75
CA LEU A 48 9.74 13.66 -2.63
C LEU A 48 8.57 12.94 -1.97
N VAL A 49 8.69 12.69 -0.67
CA VAL A 49 7.71 11.90 0.08
C VAL A 49 7.20 12.66 1.29
N LEU A 50 5.95 12.38 1.62
CA LEU A 50 5.33 12.68 2.89
C LEU A 50 5.45 11.43 3.79
N CYS A 51 6.04 11.58 4.97
CA CYS A 51 6.29 10.50 5.94
C CYS A 51 5.94 10.96 7.37
N GLY A 52 5.90 10.02 8.31
CA GLY A 52 5.59 10.27 9.71
C GLY A 52 5.49 8.97 10.49
N GLU A 53 5.42 9.08 11.82
CA GLU A 53 5.35 7.92 12.73
C GLU A 53 3.91 7.58 13.16
N GLY A 54 2.94 8.46 12.88
CA GLY A 54 1.54 8.27 13.23
C GLY A 54 0.94 7.06 12.51
N GLY A 55 0.48 6.07 13.29
CA GLY A 55 -0.07 4.83 12.74
C GLY A 55 0.99 3.80 12.32
N ARG A 56 2.29 4.04 12.51
CA ARG A 56 3.34 3.11 12.06
C ARG A 56 3.20 1.71 12.65
N LYS A 57 2.98 1.59 13.96
CA LYS A 57 2.84 0.28 14.63
C LYS A 57 1.69 -0.57 14.05
N PRO A 58 0.43 -0.10 14.00
CA PRO A 58 -0.66 -0.87 13.40
C PRO A 58 -0.46 -1.13 11.90
N LEU A 59 0.13 -0.19 11.13
CA LEU A 59 0.48 -0.44 9.73
C LEU A 59 1.54 -1.53 9.56
N THR A 60 2.56 -1.55 10.40
CA THR A 60 3.57 -2.61 10.39
C THR A 60 2.93 -3.96 10.70
N ARG A 61 2.02 -4.02 11.68
CA ARG A 61 1.28 -5.25 11.99
C ARG A 61 0.46 -5.73 10.79
N LEU A 62 -0.28 -4.81 10.14
CA LEU A 62 -1.03 -5.11 8.92
C LEU A 62 -0.11 -5.61 7.79
N ARG A 63 1.03 -4.97 7.56
CA ARG A 63 2.02 -5.41 6.56
C ARG A 63 2.54 -6.82 6.85
N VAL A 64 2.84 -7.13 8.11
CA VAL A 64 3.31 -8.46 8.52
C VAL A 64 2.23 -9.51 8.30
N GLN A 65 1.00 -9.26 8.73
CA GLN A 65 -0.13 -10.18 8.49
C GLN A 65 -0.32 -10.42 6.99
N LEU A 66 -0.31 -9.35 6.18
CA LEU A 66 -0.43 -9.46 4.72
C LEU A 66 0.70 -10.28 4.12
N GLY A 67 1.95 -10.06 4.50
CA GLY A 67 3.05 -10.84 3.92
C GLY A 67 3.07 -12.30 4.35
N VAL A 68 2.58 -12.63 5.55
CA VAL A 68 2.34 -14.04 5.94
C VAL A 68 1.25 -14.65 5.08
N SER A 69 0.09 -13.98 4.93
CA SER A 69 -1.01 -14.48 4.11
C SER A 69 -0.63 -14.60 2.63
N MET A 70 0.12 -13.64 2.09
CA MET A 70 0.66 -13.68 0.74
C MET A 70 1.62 -14.85 0.56
N HIS A 71 2.52 -15.08 1.52
CA HIS A 71 3.43 -16.23 1.46
C HIS A 71 2.66 -17.56 1.44
N ASN A 72 1.64 -17.71 2.29
CA ASN A 72 0.77 -18.89 2.31
C ASN A 72 -0.03 -19.08 1.00
N ALA A 73 -0.32 -17.98 0.29
CA ALA A 73 -0.98 -18.00 -1.02
C ALA A 73 0.00 -18.25 -2.20
N GLY A 74 1.28 -18.51 -1.92
CA GLY A 74 2.29 -18.86 -2.92
C GLY A 74 3.12 -17.69 -3.45
N PHE A 75 2.99 -16.50 -2.85
CA PHE A 75 3.83 -15.35 -3.22
C PHE A 75 5.23 -15.43 -2.58
N PRO A 76 6.26 -14.82 -3.21
CA PRO A 76 7.57 -14.67 -2.62
C PRO A 76 7.51 -13.91 -1.29
N HIS A 77 8.35 -14.30 -0.33
CA HIS A 77 8.51 -13.54 0.90
C HIS A 77 9.22 -12.20 0.60
N ASN A 78 8.50 -11.09 0.73
CA ASN A 78 8.97 -9.77 0.30
C ASN A 78 8.81 -8.67 1.36
N ILE A 79 8.70 -9.04 2.64
CA ILE A 79 8.70 -8.08 3.74
C ILE A 79 10.14 -7.74 4.12
N SER A 80 10.50 -6.47 3.98
CA SER A 80 11.74 -5.91 4.51
C SER A 80 11.55 -5.41 5.95
N GLY A 81 12.61 -5.44 6.76
CA GLY A 81 12.59 -4.96 8.14
C GLY A 81 12.47 -3.43 8.28
N ASP A 82 12.70 -2.68 7.21
CA ASP A 82 12.76 -1.22 7.17
C ASP A 82 11.45 -0.57 6.66
N PHE A 83 10.30 -1.10 7.08
CA PHE A 83 9.02 -0.52 6.67
C PHE A 83 8.88 0.95 7.11
N LYS A 84 8.85 1.83 6.12
CA LYS A 84 8.63 3.27 6.30
C LYS A 84 7.36 3.68 5.56
N PRO A 85 6.21 3.77 6.26
CA PRO A 85 5.00 4.36 5.71
C PRO A 85 5.28 5.72 5.08
N HIS A 86 4.99 5.86 3.78
CA HIS A 86 5.18 7.10 3.05
C HIS A 86 4.19 7.25 1.89
N MET A 87 3.99 8.49 1.47
CA MET A 87 3.30 8.84 0.23
C MET A 87 4.24 9.61 -0.67
N THR A 88 4.53 9.07 -1.85
CA THR A 88 5.24 9.81 -2.88
C THR A 88 4.35 10.93 -3.43
N LEU A 89 4.86 12.16 -3.41
CA LEU A 89 4.18 13.34 -3.94
C LEU A 89 4.67 13.69 -5.35
N LEU A 90 5.97 13.52 -5.59
CA LEU A 90 6.63 13.89 -6.83
C LEU A 90 7.87 13.02 -7.05
N TYR A 91 8.11 12.63 -8.30
CA TYR A 91 9.41 12.12 -8.73
C TYR A 91 10.24 13.27 -9.32
N ASP A 92 11.36 13.59 -8.68
CA ASP A 92 12.29 14.64 -9.13
C ASP A 92 13.71 14.33 -8.63
N ARG A 93 14.70 14.78 -9.39
CA ARG A 93 16.12 14.73 -9.02
C ARG A 93 16.51 15.86 -8.07
N LYS A 94 15.70 16.93 -7.96
CA LYS A 94 15.99 18.08 -7.09
C LYS A 94 16.15 17.65 -5.64
N ALA A 95 17.23 18.10 -5.01
CA ALA A 95 17.43 17.90 -3.57
C ALA A 95 16.50 18.84 -2.79
N VAL A 96 15.73 18.27 -1.88
CA VAL A 96 14.86 18.99 -0.95
C VAL A 96 15.26 18.58 0.47
N PRO A 97 15.60 19.52 1.37
CA PRO A 97 15.88 19.22 2.76
C PRO A 97 14.65 18.61 3.45
N THR A 98 14.89 17.78 4.47
CA THR A 98 13.81 17.34 5.36
C THR A 98 13.22 18.53 6.08
N ALA A 99 11.89 18.62 6.14
CA ALA A 99 11.18 19.67 6.87
C ALA A 99 9.95 19.10 7.59
N THR A 100 9.66 19.65 8.76
CA THR A 100 8.40 19.40 9.47
C THR A 100 7.29 20.27 8.89
N LEU A 101 6.10 19.70 8.72
CA LEU A 101 4.92 20.43 8.31
C LEU A 101 4.34 21.22 9.48
N ASN A 102 3.89 22.46 9.22
CA ASN A 102 3.19 23.26 10.23
C ASN A 102 1.87 22.61 10.67
N THR A 103 1.25 21.83 9.79
CA THR A 103 0.04 21.07 10.08
C THR A 103 0.19 19.67 9.49
N PRO A 104 0.10 18.61 10.30
CA PRO A 104 0.17 17.24 9.80
C PRO A 104 -0.99 16.91 8.86
N VAL A 105 -0.73 16.03 7.90
CA VAL A 105 -1.78 15.39 7.10
C VAL A 105 -2.23 14.14 7.83
N SER A 106 -3.47 14.13 8.32
CA SER A 106 -3.97 13.08 9.21
C SER A 106 -5.36 12.61 8.83
N TRP A 107 -5.58 11.31 8.91
CA TRP A 107 -6.89 10.67 8.72
C TRP A 107 -6.90 9.27 9.35
N THR A 108 -8.10 8.69 9.48
CA THR A 108 -8.27 7.29 9.88
C THR A 108 -8.55 6.44 8.64
N ALA A 109 -7.68 5.49 8.32
CA ALA A 109 -7.93 4.52 7.27
C ALA A 109 -8.78 3.36 7.81
N SER A 110 -9.97 3.17 7.22
CA SER A 110 -10.87 2.07 7.52
C SER A 110 -10.77 0.91 6.52
N GLU A 111 -10.03 1.08 5.41
CA GLU A 111 -9.92 0.06 4.38
C GLU A 111 -8.51 0.03 3.77
N PHE A 112 -8.14 -1.12 3.20
CA PHE A 112 -7.04 -1.20 2.24
C PHE A 112 -7.52 -1.86 0.93
N LEU A 113 -6.82 -1.53 -0.15
CA LEU A 113 -7.24 -1.85 -1.51
C LEU A 113 -6.17 -2.68 -2.20
N LEU A 114 -6.61 -3.68 -2.97
CA LEU A 114 -5.78 -4.26 -4.01
C LEU A 114 -5.89 -3.37 -5.26
N VAL A 115 -4.78 -2.78 -5.68
CA VAL A 115 -4.72 -1.86 -6.82
C VAL A 115 -3.86 -2.47 -7.91
N HIS A 116 -4.42 -2.52 -9.13
CA HIS A 116 -3.70 -2.85 -10.33
C HIS A 116 -3.26 -1.55 -11.01
N SER A 117 -1.96 -1.33 -11.13
CA SER A 117 -1.39 -0.16 -11.82
C SER A 117 -0.79 -0.58 -13.15
N LEU A 118 -1.30 -0.01 -14.23
CA LEU A 118 -0.75 -0.13 -15.58
C LEU A 118 0.26 0.99 -15.80
N LEU A 119 1.52 0.62 -16.02
CA LEU A 119 2.62 1.54 -16.28
C LEU A 119 2.72 1.80 -17.79
N GLY A 120 2.42 3.03 -18.22
CA GLY A 120 2.76 3.55 -19.54
C GLY A 120 4.12 4.25 -19.55
N ASN A 121 4.51 4.79 -20.71
CA ASN A 121 5.79 5.50 -20.86
C ASN A 121 5.88 6.78 -20.01
N THR A 122 4.77 7.51 -19.87
CA THR A 122 4.68 8.77 -19.13
C THR A 122 3.57 8.80 -18.09
N ASP A 123 2.63 7.86 -18.16
CA ASP A 123 1.41 7.86 -17.38
C ASP A 123 1.22 6.54 -16.64
N ILE A 124 0.62 6.61 -15.46
CA ILE A 124 0.24 5.43 -14.67
C ILE A 124 -1.28 5.43 -14.54
N THR A 125 -1.93 4.38 -15.01
CA THR A 125 -3.37 4.18 -14.84
C THR A 125 -3.61 3.14 -13.76
N SER A 126 -4.36 3.49 -12.71
CA SER A 126 -4.66 2.56 -11.62
C SER A 126 -6.14 2.19 -11.58
N SER A 127 -6.44 0.92 -11.35
CA SER A 127 -7.79 0.41 -11.10
C SER A 127 -7.83 -0.43 -9.83
N ILE A 128 -9.00 -0.46 -9.18
CA ILE A 128 -9.21 -1.20 -7.93
C ILE A 128 -9.66 -2.62 -8.29
N ALA A 129 -8.87 -3.61 -7.90
CA ALA A 129 -9.17 -5.03 -8.09
C ALA A 129 -9.92 -5.64 -6.89
N GLY A 130 -9.81 -5.05 -5.69
CA GLY A 130 -10.61 -5.42 -4.52
C GLY A 130 -10.39 -4.52 -3.31
N ARG A 131 -11.21 -4.71 -2.27
CA ARG A 131 -11.14 -3.97 -1.00
C ARG A 131 -11.25 -4.93 0.18
N CYS A 132 -10.57 -4.57 1.26
CA CYS A 132 -10.73 -5.17 2.57
C CYS A 132 -11.06 -4.06 3.58
N SER A 133 -12.17 -4.21 4.30
CA SER A 133 -12.58 -3.28 5.35
C SER A 133 -12.06 -3.72 6.72
N ALA A 134 -11.82 -2.74 7.59
CA ALA A 134 -11.40 -2.91 8.97
C ALA A 134 -12.55 -3.24 9.94
N GLU A 135 -13.80 -3.25 9.47
CA GLU A 135 -14.96 -3.61 10.28
C GLU A 135 -15.14 -5.13 10.33
N ALA A 136 -15.28 -5.66 11.54
CA ALA A 136 -15.24 -7.08 11.85
C ALA A 136 -16.18 -7.91 10.97
N THR A 137 -15.65 -9.01 10.44
CA THR A 137 -16.28 -9.97 9.52
C THR A 137 -16.49 -9.44 8.10
N MET A 138 -15.51 -9.58 7.18
CA MET A 138 -15.84 -9.41 5.76
C MET A 138 -14.97 -10.17 4.74
N SER A 139 -15.71 -10.75 3.79
CA SER A 139 -15.31 -11.35 2.52
C SER A 139 -14.71 -10.30 1.56
N CYS A 140 -13.60 -10.63 0.90
CA CYS A 140 -13.12 -9.91 -0.27
C CYS A 140 -14.14 -10.07 -1.40
N LEU A 141 -14.91 -9.03 -1.71
CA LEU A 141 -15.76 -9.01 -2.89
C LEU A 141 -14.93 -8.55 -4.09
N PRO A 142 -14.66 -9.40 -5.10
CA PRO A 142 -14.11 -8.94 -6.36
C PRO A 142 -15.10 -7.99 -7.03
N ARG A 143 -14.59 -6.92 -7.65
CA ARG A 143 -15.43 -6.08 -8.50
C ARG A 143 -15.72 -6.89 -9.77
N LEU A 144 -16.91 -7.47 -9.87
CA LEU A 144 -17.44 -7.99 -11.14
C LEU A 144 -17.41 -6.83 -12.13
N ALA A 145 -16.53 -6.90 -13.12
CA ALA A 145 -16.59 -6.03 -14.28
C ALA A 145 -17.90 -6.36 -15.00
N LEU A 146 -18.90 -5.49 -14.86
CA LEU A 146 -20.06 -5.51 -15.73
C LEU A 146 -19.61 -5.03 -17.10
N GLY A 147 -19.65 -5.96 -18.08
CA GLY A 147 -19.83 -5.76 -19.51
C GLY A 147 -19.07 -4.63 -20.19
#